data_AF-A0A3C1SHM8-F1
#
_entry.id   AF-A0A3C1SHM8-F1
#
_cell.length_a   1.000
_cell.length_b   1.000
_cell.length_c   1.000
_cell.angle_alpha   90.00
_cell.angle_beta   90.00
_cell.angle_gamma   90.00
#
_symmetry.space_group_name_H-M   'P 1'
#
loop_
_entity.id
_entity.type
_entity.pdbx_description
1 polymer ?
#
loop_
_entity_poly.entity_id
_entity_poly.type
_entity_poly.pdbx_seq_one_letter_code
_entity_poly.pdbx_strand_id
1 'polypeptide(L)' 'MTAEDMRYENKYLNLLKQTILKLFRHYPCKIFLFGSRAEGIFQRGSDYDIGISGLDEKLFLTHL' A
#
# COMPACT_ATOMS: atom_id res chain seq x y z
N MET A 1 -2.91 -10.97 -17.64
CA MET A 1 -1.79 -10.08 -17.26
C MET A 1 -0.55 -10.59 -17.96
N THR A 2 0.11 -9.77 -18.77
CA THR A 2 1.36 -10.15 -19.47
C THR A 2 2.57 -10.03 -18.53
N ALA A 3 3.73 -10.56 -18.94
CA ALA A 3 4.97 -10.38 -18.18
C ALA A 3 5.39 -8.90 -18.06
N GLU A 4 5.10 -8.10 -19.09
CA GLU A 4 5.33 -6.66 -19.07
C GLU A 4 4.38 -5.94 -18.10
N ASP A 5 3.11 -6.32 -18.07
CA ASP A 5 2.15 -5.82 -17.08
C ASP A 5 2.64 -6.13 -15.66
N MET A 6 3.08 -7.37 -15.39
CA MET A 6 3.61 -7.76 -14.07
C MET A 6 4.84 -6.92 -13.67
N ARG A 7 5.74 -6.64 -14.62
CA ARG A 7 6.92 -5.79 -14.37
C ARG A 7 6.49 -4.36 -14.01
N TYR A 8 5.51 -3.82 -14.73
CA TYR A 8 4.95 -2.50 -14.45
C TYR A 8 4.28 -2.48 -13.07
N GLU A 9 3.38 -3.43 -12.79
CA GLU A 9 2.69 -3.56 -11.50
C GLU A 9 3.68 -3.64 -10.32
N ASN A 10 4.71 -4.48 -10.43
CA ASN A 10 5.75 -4.60 -9.38
C ASN A 10 6.53 -3.30 -9.15
N LYS A 11 6.81 -2.53 -10.20
CA LYS A 11 7.46 -1.22 -10.08
C LYS A 11 6.62 -0.27 -9.21
N TYR A 12 5.33 -0.19 -9.47
CA TYR A 12 4.44 0.73 -8.73
C TYR A 12 4.11 0.23 -7.34
N LEU A 13 3.96 -1.08 -7.13
CA LEU A 13 3.85 -1.65 -5.78
C LEU A 13 5.08 -1.29 -4.93
N ASN A 14 6.28 -1.40 -5.49
CA ASN A 14 7.50 -1.01 -4.78
C ASN A 14 7.53 0.49 -4.49
N LEU A 15 7.14 1.34 -5.44
CA LEU A 15 7.08 2.79 -5.22
C LEU A 15 6.08 3.15 -4.10
N LEU A 16 4.89 2.54 -4.12
CA LEU A 16 3.84 2.71 -3.12
C LEU A 16 4.34 2.28 -1.74
N LYS A 17 4.95 1.08 -1.64
CA LYS A 17 5.54 0.56 -0.41
C LYS A 17 6.59 1.50 0.17
N GLN A 18 7.53 1.98 -0.65
CA GLN A 18 8.57 2.90 -0.18
C GLN A 18 7.98 4.23 0.30
N THR A 19 6.97 4.75 -0.41
CA THR A 19 6.28 6.00 -0.05
C THR A 19 5.61 5.87 1.31
N ILE A 20 4.80 4.83 1.52
CA ILE A 20 4.05 4.62 2.76
C ILE A 20 5.02 4.36 3.92
N LEU A 21 6.00 3.46 3.75
CA LEU A 21 6.98 3.19 4.80
C LEU A 21 7.77 4.45 5.18
N LYS A 22 8.10 5.32 4.22
CA LYS A 22 8.77 6.59 4.51
C LYS A 22 7.87 7.55 5.28
N LEU A 23 6.60 7.68 4.88
CA LEU A 23 5.62 8.53 5.56
C LEU A 23 5.40 8.09 7.01
N PHE A 24 5.31 6.79 7.24
CA PHE A 24 4.94 6.24 8.54
C PHE A 24 6.12 5.76 9.39
N ARG A 25 7.37 6.00 8.97
CA ARG A 25 8.59 5.42 9.59
C ARG A 25 8.75 5.67 11.10
N HIS A 26 8.14 6.75 11.62
CA HIS A 26 8.27 7.18 13.01
C HIS A 26 7.01 6.91 13.84
N TYR A 27 6.01 6.26 13.24
CA TYR A 27 4.76 5.97 13.90
C TYR A 27 4.72 4.51 14.32
N PRO A 28 4.29 4.20 15.55
CA PRO A 28 4.12 2.83 16.04
C PRO A 28 2.85 2.21 15.44
N CYS A 29 2.80 2.10 14.11
CA CYS A 29 1.65 1.61 13.37
C CYS A 29 2.00 0.37 12.55
N LYS A 30 0.96 -0.38 12.18
CA LYS A 30 1.04 -1.52 11.28
C LYS A 30 0.37 -1.17 9.96
N ILE A 31 1.14 -1.31 8.88
CA ILE A 31 0.69 -1.14 7.50
C ILE A 31 0.50 -2.52 6.89
N PHE A 32 -0.60 -2.74 6.18
CA PHE A 32 -0.89 -4.00 5.51
C PHE A 32 -1.61 -3.78 4.18
N LEU A 33 -1.33 -4.66 3.22
CA LEU A 33 -2.08 -4.76 1.96
C LEU A 33 -3.27 -5.71 2.19
N PHE A 34 -4.45 -5.33 1.73
CA PHE A 34 -5.62 -6.20 1.72
C PHE A 34 -6.30 -6.18 0.35
N GLY A 35 -7.47 -6.83 0.23
CA GLY A 35 -8.23 -6.87 -1.01
C GLY A 35 -7.62 -7.74 -2.10
N SER A 36 -8.08 -7.53 -3.34
CA SER A 36 -7.82 -8.40 -4.50
C SER A 36 -6.33 -8.64 -4.77
N ARG A 37 -5.47 -7.65 -4.50
CA ARG A 37 -4.02 -7.76 -4.66
C ARG A 37 -3.34 -8.58 -3.57
N ALA A 38 -3.86 -8.56 -2.34
CA ALA A 38 -3.38 -9.44 -1.27
C ALA A 38 -3.75 -10.92 -1.54
N GLU A 39 -4.88 -11.15 -2.20
CA GLU A 39 -5.36 -12.48 -2.59
C GLU A 39 -4.72 -12.99 -3.89
N GLY A 40 -4.04 -12.12 -4.65
CA GLY A 40 -3.44 -12.46 -5.95
C GLY A 40 -4.45 -12.56 -7.10
N ILE A 41 -5.70 -12.14 -6.88
CA ILE A 41 -6.81 -12.22 -7.85
C ILE A 41 -7.14 -10.81 -8.35
N PHE A 42 -6.21 -10.18 -9.06
CA PHE A 42 -6.35 -8.81 -9.54
C PHE A 42 -6.09 -8.70 -11.05
N GLN A 43 -6.54 -7.59 -11.63
CA GLN A 43 -6.33 -7.26 -13.04
C GLN A 43 -5.44 -6.03 -13.17
N ARG A 44 -4.97 -5.77 -14.39
CA ARG A 44 -4.27 -4.52 -14.68
C ARG A 44 -5.18 -3.35 -14.35
N GLY A 45 -4.66 -2.38 -13.60
CA GLY A 45 -5.43 -1.22 -13.17
C GLY A 45 -6.34 -1.45 -11.97
N SER A 46 -6.34 -2.65 -11.35
CA SER A 46 -6.95 -2.82 -10.03
C SER A 46 -6.26 -1.91 -9.01
N ASP A 47 -7.02 -1.37 -8.06
CA ASP A 47 -6.49 -0.48 -7.03
C ASP A 47 -5.60 -1.21 -6.02
N TYR A 48 -4.92 -0.46 -5.17
CA TYR A 48 -4.16 -0.98 -4.02
C TYR A 48 -4.91 -0.63 -2.72
N ASP A 49 -5.50 -1.63 -2.09
CA ASP A 49 -6.17 -1.46 -0.81
C ASP A 49 -5.15 -1.55 0.35
N ILE A 50 -4.87 -0.40 0.98
CA ILE A 50 -3.89 -0.30 2.06
C ILE A 50 -4.59 0.02 3.38
N GLY A 51 -4.35 -0.82 4.38
CA GLY A 51 -4.80 -0.61 5.74
C GLY A 51 -3.67 -0.11 6.62
N ILE A 52 -3.99 0.80 7.54
CA ILE A 52 -3.08 1.29 8.56
C ILE A 52 -3.79 1.18 9.91
N SER A 53 -3.14 0.57 10.89
CA SER A 53 -3.70 0.33 12.23
C SER A 53 -2.71 0.74 13.31
N GLY A 54 -3.22 1.11 14.48
CA GLY A 54 -2.39 1.54 15.62
C GLY A 54 -1.87 2.97 15.53
N LEU A 55 -2.40 3.79 14.62
CA LEU A 55 -2.19 5.24 14.65
C LEU A 55 -3.03 5.85 15.77
N ASP A 56 -2.43 6.74 16.56
CA ASP A 56 -3.15 7.60 17.47
C ASP A 56 -4.08 8.54 16.67
N GLU A 57 -5.31 8.72 17.13
CA GLU A 57 -6.36 9.47 16.44
C GLU A 57 -5.95 10.93 16.19
N LYS A 58 -5.24 11.54 17.14
CA LYS A 58 -4.70 12.91 16.98
C LYS A 58 -3.62 13.00 15.91
N LEU A 59 -2.80 11.96 15.76
CA LEU A 59 -1.76 11.89 14.72
C LEU A 59 -2.37 11.62 13.34
N PHE A 60 -3.45 10.84 13.27
CA PHE A 60 -4.16 10.60 12.01
C PHE A 60 -4.75 11.89 11.41
N LEU A 61 -5.38 12.72 12.24
CA LEU A 61 -6.02 13.97 11.82
C LEU A 61 -5.05 15.06 11.32
N THR A 62 -3.74 14.92 11.55
CA THR A 62 -2.73 15.90 11.08
C THR A 62 -2.13 15.58 9.71
N HIS A 63 -2.49 14.43 9.12
CA HIS A 63 -1.92 13.93 7.86
C HIS A 63 -2.98 13.74 6.75
N LEU A 64 -4.22 14.16 7.01
CA LEU A 64 -5.31 14.32 6.03
C LEU A 64 -5.37 15.78 5.56
#